data_AF-A0A1D2R3V4-F1
#
_entry.id   AF-A0A1D2R3V4-F1
#
_cell.length_a   1.000
_cell.length_b   1.000
_cell.length_c   1.000
_cell.angle_alpha   90.00
_cell.angle_beta   90.00
_cell.angle_gamma   90.00
#
_symmetry.space_group_name_H-M   'P 1'
#
loop_
_entity.id
_entity.type
_entity.pdbx_description
1 polymer ?
#
loop_
_entity_poly.entity_id
_entity_poly.type
_entity_poly.pdbx_seq_one_letter_code
_entity_poly.pdbx_strand_id
1 'polypeptide(L)'
;MACLASRIPCGKRLTKERLDRIERAEDSIQKILDSNVVVRVRDHDRIARIECSDISLIFRNRDKIIEKLKDLGFEYVTVDLEGYRGVV
;
A
#
# COMPACT_ATOMS: atom_id res chain seq x y z
N MET A 1 15.49 5.22 -0.19
CA MET A 1 14.33 5.48 -1.07
C MET A 1 14.27 4.35 -2.10
N ALA A 2 13.17 3.59 -2.14
CA ALA A 2 12.99 2.47 -3.08
C ALA A 2 12.00 2.86 -4.17
N CYS A 3 12.33 2.63 -5.44
CA CYS A 3 11.50 3.00 -6.59
C CYS A 3 10.06 2.43 -6.50
N LEU A 4 9.04 3.22 -6.84
CA LEU A 4 7.63 2.79 -6.86
C LEU A 4 7.40 1.59 -7.79
N ALA A 5 8.22 1.43 -8.83
CA ALA A 5 8.16 0.27 -9.72
C ALA A 5 8.31 -1.07 -8.97
N SER A 6 9.01 -1.11 -7.83
CA SER A 6 9.16 -2.32 -7.02
C SER A 6 7.87 -2.78 -6.33
N ARG A 7 6.80 -1.96 -6.36
CA ARG A 7 5.46 -2.29 -5.83
C ARG A 7 4.59 -3.01 -6.84
N ILE A 8 5.04 -3.11 -8.09
CA ILE A 8 4.32 -3.78 -9.17
C ILE A 8 5.03 -5.13 -9.44
N PRO A 9 4.29 -6.26 -9.47
CA PRO A 9 4.86 -7.57 -9.79
C PRO A 9 5.55 -7.60 -11.16
N CYS A 10 6.62 -8.38 -11.29
CA CYS A 10 7.29 -8.61 -12.56
C CYS A 10 6.32 -9.14 -13.63
N GLY A 11 6.49 -8.72 -14.87
CA GLY A 11 5.61 -9.10 -15.99
C GLY A 11 4.29 -8.30 -16.06
N LYS A 12 4.03 -7.39 -15.12
CA LYS A 12 2.93 -6.43 -15.22
C LYS A 12 3.40 -5.14 -15.90
N ARG A 13 2.48 -4.53 -16.64
CA ARG A 13 2.75 -3.26 -17.33
C ARG A 13 2.92 -2.14 -16.31
N LEU A 14 4.06 -1.47 -16.36
CA LEU A 14 4.29 -0.19 -15.70
C LEU A 14 3.52 0.89 -16.45
N THR A 15 2.58 1.53 -15.78
CA THR A 15 1.88 2.71 -16.31
C THR A 15 1.94 3.82 -15.27
N LYS A 16 1.84 5.07 -15.73
CA LYS A 16 1.86 6.23 -14.84
C LYS A 16 0.70 6.18 -13.85
N GLU A 17 -0.48 5.78 -14.31
CA GLU A 17 -1.69 5.68 -13.49
C GLU A 17 -1.53 4.70 -12.33
N ARG A 18 -0.84 3.57 -12.56
CA ARG A 18 -0.53 2.61 -11.49
C ARG A 18 0.44 3.19 -10.47
N LEU A 19 1.50 3.85 -10.95
CA LEU A 19 2.49 4.49 -10.08
C LEU A 19 1.85 5.59 -9.23
N ASP A 20 1.08 6.49 -9.85
CA ASP A 20 0.34 7.57 -9.20
C ASP A 20 -0.66 7.01 -8.18
N ARG A 21 -1.34 5.91 -8.51
CA ARG A 21 -2.26 5.23 -7.58
C ARG A 21 -1.52 4.67 -6.36
N ILE A 22 -0.38 4.02 -6.56
CA ILE A 22 0.45 3.47 -5.46
C ILE A 22 0.96 4.58 -4.56
N GLU A 23 1.50 5.65 -5.15
CA GLU A 23 2.01 6.82 -4.40
C GLU A 23 0.90 7.43 -3.54
N ARG A 24 -0.27 7.71 -4.13
CA ARG A 24 -1.43 8.24 -3.41
C ARG A 24 -1.91 7.31 -2.31
N ALA A 25 -1.81 6.00 -2.50
CA ALA A 25 -2.17 5.00 -1.51
C ALA A 25 -1.20 5.01 -0.32
N GLU A 26 0.11 4.97 -0.57
CA GLU A 26 1.15 5.05 0.48
C GLU A 26 1.01 6.36 1.27
N ASP A 27 0.87 7.50 0.59
CA ASP A 27 0.69 8.82 1.21
C ASP A 27 -0.59 8.92 2.06
N SER A 28 -1.69 8.35 1.57
CA SER A 28 -2.95 8.38 2.30
C SER A 28 -2.87 7.58 3.60
N ILE A 29 -2.26 6.39 3.56
CA ILE A 29 -2.08 5.58 4.76
C ILE A 29 -1.17 6.32 5.73
N GLN A 30 -0.04 6.86 5.29
CA GLN A 30 0.87 7.64 6.14
C GLN A 30 0.15 8.78 6.88
N LYS A 31 -0.68 9.54 6.16
CA LYS A 31 -1.48 10.64 6.75
C LYS A 31 -2.52 10.14 7.76
N ILE A 32 -3.14 8.99 7.52
CA ILE A 32 -4.12 8.40 8.44
C ILE A 32 -3.46 7.89 9.72
N LEU A 33 -2.27 7.28 9.58
CA LEU A 33 -1.58 6.67 10.72
C LEU A 33 -0.89 7.70 11.63
N ASP A 34 -0.64 8.92 11.14
CA ASP A 34 0.01 10.02 11.86
C ASP A 34 1.22 9.55 12.70
N SER A 35 2.04 8.69 12.10
CA SER A 35 3.17 8.02 12.75
C SER A 35 4.28 7.75 11.76
N ASN A 36 5.53 7.73 12.24
CA ASN A 36 6.71 7.45 11.43
C ASN A 36 6.91 5.94 11.20
N VAL A 37 5.92 5.26 10.64
CA VAL A 37 5.98 3.84 10.31
C VAL A 37 6.29 3.62 8.84
N VAL A 38 6.94 2.51 8.50
CA VAL A 38 7.20 2.19 7.09
C VAL A 38 6.00 1.46 6.52
N VAL A 39 5.42 2.01 5.47
CA VAL A 39 4.29 1.43 4.72
C VAL A 39 4.67 1.30 3.26
N ARG A 40 4.34 0.17 2.66
CA ARG A 40 4.33 -0.02 1.20
C ARG A 40 2.98 -0.55 0.76
N VAL A 41 2.50 -0.09 -0.39
CA VAL A 41 1.30 -0.64 -1.03
C VAL A 41 1.71 -1.33 -2.30
N ARG A 42 1.60 -2.67 -2.34
CA ARG A 42 1.83 -3.44 -3.56
C ARG A 42 0.56 -3.55 -4.37
N ASP A 43 0.70 -3.25 -5.65
CA ASP A 43 -0.38 -3.26 -6.62
C ASP A 43 -0.41 -4.63 -7.33
N HIS A 44 -1.33 -5.48 -6.91
CA HIS A 44 -1.68 -6.74 -7.58
C HIS A 44 -2.97 -6.55 -8.38
N ASP A 45 -2.94 -5.57 -9.28
CA ASP A 45 -4.03 -5.13 -10.15
C ASP A 45 -5.24 -4.56 -9.38
N ARG A 46 -6.17 -5.42 -8.95
CA ARG A 46 -7.37 -5.03 -8.18
C ARG A 46 -7.15 -5.10 -6.68
N ILE A 47 -6.02 -5.64 -6.24
CA ILE A 47 -5.69 -5.86 -4.83
C ILE A 47 -4.59 -4.88 -4.39
N ALA A 48 -4.86 -4.11 -3.36
CA ALA A 48 -3.83 -3.38 -2.60
C ALA A 48 -3.35 -4.27 -1.45
N ARG A 49 -2.11 -4.77 -1.54
CA ARG A 49 -1.47 -5.50 -0.45
C ARG A 49 -0.56 -4.56 0.34
N ILE A 50 -0.93 -4.30 1.59
CA ILE A 50 -0.21 -3.40 2.48
C ILE A 50 0.89 -4.16 3.22
N GLU A 51 2.12 -3.66 3.14
CA GLU A 51 3.25 -4.08 3.97
C GLU A 51 3.52 -2.96 4.97
N CYS A 52 3.45 -3.24 6.28
CA CYS A 52 3.64 -2.23 7.33
C CYS A 52 4.62 -2.73 8.39
N SER A 53 5.46 -1.84 8.93
CA SER A 53 6.33 -2.16 10.07
C SER A 53 5.55 -2.34 11.39
N ASP A 54 4.36 -1.76 11.49
CA ASP A 54 3.42 -1.98 12.60
C ASP A 54 2.01 -2.24 12.07
N ILE A 55 1.67 -3.53 11.97
CA ILE A 55 0.38 -4.00 11.48
C ILE A 55 -0.77 -3.59 12.43
N SER A 56 -0.50 -3.40 13.73
CA SER A 56 -1.54 -3.05 14.70
C SER A 56 -2.17 -1.70 14.40
N LEU A 57 -1.40 -0.75 13.85
CA LEU A 57 -1.89 0.55 13.40
C LEU A 57 -2.82 0.45 12.19
N ILE A 58 -2.57 -0.50 11.29
CA ILE A 58 -3.45 -0.77 10.14
C ILE A 58 -4.81 -1.24 10.64
N PHE A 59 -4.84 -2.18 11.59
CA PHE A 59 -6.10 -2.68 12.15
C PHE A 59 -6.86 -1.60 12.94
N ARG A 60 -6.16 -0.78 13.73
CA ARG A 60 -6.78 0.35 14.46
C ARG A 60 -7.45 1.37 13.52
N ASN A 61 -6.93 1.55 12.32
CA ASN A 61 -7.42 2.52 11.34
C ASN A 61 -8.10 1.88 10.12
N ARG A 62 -8.49 0.60 10.21
CA ARG A 62 -8.87 -0.22 9.06
C ARG A 62 -9.96 0.40 8.19
N ASP A 63 -10.99 1.00 8.80
CA ASP A 63 -12.16 1.46 8.05
C ASP A 63 -11.80 2.66 7.15
N LYS A 64 -11.02 3.61 7.69
CA LYS A 64 -10.50 4.77 6.95
C LYS A 64 -9.56 4.34 5.81
N ILE A 65 -8.71 3.35 6.07
CA ILE A 65 -7.78 2.82 5.07
C ILE A 65 -8.55 2.13 3.94
N ILE A 66 -9.53 1.28 4.29
CA ILE A 66 -10.35 0.55 3.31
C ILE A 66 -11.10 1.54 2.41
N GLU A 67 -11.81 2.51 3.01
CA GLU A 67 -12.52 3.56 2.27
C GLU A 67 -11.59 4.27 1.29
N LYS A 68 -10.45 4.76 1.80
CA LYS A 68 -9.53 5.55 0.99
C LYS A 68 -8.88 4.76 -0.15
N LEU A 69 -8.53 3.50 0.08
CA LEU A 69 -7.94 2.66 -0.97
C LEU A 69 -9.00 2.22 -2.01
N LYS A 70 -10.25 2.00 -1.59
CA LYS A 70 -11.34 1.72 -2.53
C LYS A 70 -11.63 2.91 -3.44
N ASP A 71 -11.60 4.13 -2.92
CA ASP A 71 -11.71 5.37 -3.72
C ASP A 71 -10.60 5.52 -4.77
N LEU A 72 -9.44 4.92 -4.51
CA LEU A 72 -8.31 4.89 -5.45
C LEU A 72 -8.44 3.76 -6.49
N GLY A 73 -9.51 2.98 -6.46
CA GLY A 73 -9.83 1.94 -7.44
C GLY A 73 -9.29 0.55 -7.12
N PHE A 74 -8.99 0.25 -5.84
CA PHE A 74 -8.74 -1.12 -5.39
C PHE A 74 -10.06 -1.81 -5.01
N GLU A 75 -10.28 -3.04 -5.47
CA GLU A 75 -11.46 -3.84 -5.08
C GLU A 75 -11.25 -4.49 -3.71
N TYR A 76 -10.03 -4.94 -3.46
CA TYR A 76 -9.64 -5.63 -2.23
C TYR A 76 -8.44 -4.96 -1.58
N VAL A 77 -8.52 -4.84 -0.26
CA VAL A 77 -7.43 -4.35 0.59
C VAL A 77 -7.00 -5.48 1.49
N THR A 78 -5.72 -5.84 1.43
CA THR A 78 -5.14 -6.92 2.21
C THR A 78 -3.91 -6.44 2.96
N VAL A 79 -3.53 -7.15 4.01
CA VAL A 79 -2.31 -6.90 4.78
C VAL A 79 -1.40 -8.10 4.62
N ASP A 80 -0.13 -7.86 4.32
CA ASP A 80 0.88 -8.90 4.37
C ASP A 80 1.17 -9.24 5.83
N LEU A 81 0.89 -10.49 6.22
CA LEU A 81 1.09 -10.95 7.60
C LEU A 81 2.56 -11.07 7.98
N GLU A 82 3.47 -11.15 7.00
CA GLU A 82 4.90 -11.05 7.28
C GLU A 82 5.34 -9.60 7.58
N GLY A 83 4.46 -8.63 7.35
CA GLY A 83 4.71 -7.21 7.56
C GLY A 83 5.75 -6.63 6.60
N TYR A 84 6.40 -5.55 7.02
CA TYR A 84 7.47 -4.94 6.25
C TYR A 84 8.82 -5.64 6.50
N ARG A 85 9.36 -6.32 5.47
CA ARG A 85 10.66 -7.03 5.55
C ARG A 85 11.83 -6.30 4.87
N GLY A 86 11.66 -5.04 4.46
CA GLY A 86 12.73 -4.31 3.76
C GLY A 86 12.93 -4.78 2.32
N VAL A 87 14.20 -4.85 1.87
CA VAL A 87 14.60 -5.52 0.63
C VAL A 87 15.47 -6.69 1.09
N VAL A 88 14.97 -7.92 0.93
CA VAL A 88 15.82 -9.11 0.98
C VAL A 88 16.23 -9.40 -0.45
#